data_AF-K2BWJ4-F1
#
_entry.id   AF-K2BWJ4-F1
#
_cell.length_a   1.000
_cell.length_b   1.000
_cell.length_c   1.000
_cell.angle_alpha   90.00
_cell.angle_beta   90.00
_cell.angle_gamma   90.00
#
_symmetry.space_group_name_H-M   'P 1'
#
loop_
_entity.id
_entity.type
_entity.pdbx_description
1 polymer ?
#
loop_
_entity_poly.entity_id
_entity_poly.type
_entity_poly.pdbx_seq_one_letter_code
_entity_poly.pdbx_strand_id
1 'polypeptide(L)'
;SAHLLIARTGELIQFVPFMQRAWHAGQSSFGGRKGCNDFSIGIELEGTDDLPYENVQYEQLAHVLRMLMLAYPAITRGRIVGHSDIAPGRKTDPGPLFDWSYLDCLLMK
;
A
#
# COMPACT_ATOMS: atom_id res chain seq x y z
N SER A 1 -4.12 -12.44 2.63
CA SER A 1 -4.00 -12.18 1.18
C SER A 1 -3.99 -10.68 0.95
N ALA A 2 -3.41 -10.21 -0.15
CA ALA A 2 -3.47 -8.82 -0.58
C ALA A 2 -4.16 -8.72 -1.95
N HIS A 3 -4.43 -7.50 -2.43
CA HIS A 3 -4.92 -7.34 -3.80
C HIS A 3 -3.77 -7.48 -4.78
N LEU A 4 -2.65 -6.81 -4.49
CA LEU A 4 -1.47 -6.79 -5.34
C LEU A 4 -0.21 -7.15 -4.56
N LEU A 5 0.77 -7.69 -5.27
CA LEU A 5 2.17 -7.73 -4.88
C LEU A 5 3.01 -7.07 -5.98
N ILE A 6 3.98 -6.26 -5.58
CA ILE A 6 5.02 -5.71 -6.44
C ILE A 6 6.34 -6.35 -6.05
N ALA A 7 6.83 -7.27 -6.88
CA ALA A 7 8.11 -7.95 -6.68
C ALA A 7 9.28 -6.97 -6.79
N ARG A 8 10.47 -7.34 -6.29
CA ARG A 8 11.68 -6.50 -6.39
C ARG A 8 12.09 -6.19 -7.83
N THR A 9 11.73 -7.07 -8.77
CA THR A 9 11.92 -6.87 -10.21
C THR A 9 10.96 -5.83 -10.82
N GLY A 10 9.95 -5.38 -10.06
CA GLY A 10 8.86 -4.55 -10.55
C GLY A 10 7.66 -5.34 -11.09
N GLU A 11 7.73 -6.68 -11.12
CA GLU A 11 6.60 -7.52 -11.54
C GLU A 11 5.38 -7.26 -10.66
N LEU A 12 4.24 -6.97 -11.29
CA LEU A 12 2.98 -6.72 -10.63
C LEU A 12 2.08 -7.96 -10.74
N ILE A 13 1.74 -8.54 -9.58
CA ILE A 13 0.88 -9.73 -9.49
C ILE A 13 -0.40 -9.35 -8.77
N GLN A 14 -1.56 -9.70 -9.34
CA GLN A 14 -2.87 -9.50 -8.72
C GLN A 14 -3.44 -10.83 -8.21
N PHE A 15 -3.77 -10.87 -6.92
CA PHE A 15 -4.38 -12.05 -6.28
C PHE A 15 -5.89 -11.89 -6.05
N VAL A 16 -6.34 -10.67 -5.73
CA VAL A 16 -7.74 -10.39 -5.39
C VAL A 16 -8.25 -9.20 -6.21
N PRO A 17 -9.43 -9.28 -6.83
CA PRO A 17 -10.06 -8.12 -7.50
C PRO A 17 -10.29 -6.96 -6.52
N PHE A 18 -10.11 -5.71 -6.94
CA PHE A 18 -10.23 -4.52 -6.06
C PHE A 18 -11.62 -4.30 -5.45
N MET A 19 -12.66 -4.86 -6.07
CA MET A 19 -14.04 -4.82 -5.56
C MET A 19 -14.36 -5.95 -4.57
N GLN A 20 -13.41 -6.84 -4.32
CA GLN A 20 -13.53 -7.92 -3.36
C GLN A 20 -12.66 -7.63 -2.13
N ARG A 21 -12.97 -8.32 -1.04
CA ARG A 21 -12.27 -8.15 0.23
C ARG A 21 -11.04 -9.05 0.30
N ALA A 22 -9.85 -8.47 0.20
CA ALA A 22 -8.61 -9.15 0.60
C ALA A 22 -8.42 -9.12 2.14
N TRP A 23 -7.59 -10.02 2.67
CA TRP A 23 -7.32 -10.12 4.11
C TRP A 23 -5.87 -9.76 4.41
N HIS A 24 -5.56 -8.46 4.43
CA HIS A 24 -4.19 -7.93 4.60
C HIS A 24 -4.02 -7.11 5.88
N ALA A 25 -5.04 -6.35 6.30
CA ALA A 25 -4.93 -5.38 7.39
C ALA A 25 -5.15 -5.99 8.80
N GLY A 26 -5.77 -7.16 8.91
CA GLY A 26 -6.07 -7.81 10.20
C GLY A 26 -6.88 -6.91 11.16
N GLN A 27 -6.54 -6.93 12.45
CA GLN A 27 -7.10 -6.00 13.43
C GLN A 27 -6.45 -4.61 13.23
N SER A 28 -7.26 -3.65 12.78
CA SER A 28 -6.79 -2.32 12.37
C SER A 28 -7.90 -1.26 12.48
N SER A 29 -7.52 0.02 12.45
CA SER A 29 -8.43 1.18 12.43
C SER A 29 -7.83 2.34 11.63
N PHE A 30 -8.63 3.00 10.81
CA PHE A 30 -8.25 4.22 10.08
C PHE A 30 -9.33 5.28 10.25
N GLY A 31 -8.96 6.48 10.72
CA GLY A 31 -9.91 7.57 10.97
C GLY A 31 -11.05 7.19 11.94
N GLY A 32 -10.76 6.33 12.92
CA GLY A 32 -11.75 5.81 13.88
C GLY A 32 -12.61 4.64 13.37
N ARG A 33 -12.54 4.29 12.08
CA ARG A 33 -13.25 3.13 11.51
C ARG A 33 -12.40 1.87 11.62
N LYS A 34 -12.89 0.88 12.35
CA LYS A 34 -12.26 -0.44 12.51
C LYS A 34 -12.47 -1.32 11.27
N GLY A 35 -11.60 -2.33 11.12
CA GLY A 35 -11.74 -3.36 10.08
C GLY A 35 -11.34 -2.87 8.70
N CYS A 36 -10.07 -2.46 8.52
CA CYS A 36 -9.65 -1.81 7.28
C CYS A 36 -9.78 -2.70 6.03
N ASN A 37 -9.77 -4.04 6.16
CA ASN A 37 -10.05 -4.95 5.04
C ASN A 37 -11.39 -4.65 4.34
N ASP A 38 -12.36 -4.07 5.04
CA ASP A 38 -13.70 -3.83 4.51
C ASP A 38 -13.77 -2.58 3.60
N PHE A 39 -12.72 -1.75 3.57
CA PHE A 39 -12.73 -0.47 2.85
C PHE A 39 -11.37 -0.02 2.31
N SER A 40 -10.40 -0.93 2.20
CA SER A 40 -9.05 -0.59 1.71
C SER A 40 -8.55 -1.60 0.68
N ILE A 41 -7.58 -1.16 -0.11
CA ILE A 41 -6.87 -1.98 -1.08
C ILE A 41 -5.45 -2.20 -0.56
N GLY A 42 -5.14 -3.43 -0.13
CA GLY A 42 -3.78 -3.84 0.21
C GLY A 42 -2.89 -4.06 -1.00
N ILE A 43 -1.74 -3.40 -1.02
CA ILE A 43 -0.65 -3.57 -1.98
C ILE A 43 0.58 -3.98 -1.17
N GLU A 44 1.14 -5.14 -1.47
CA GLU A 44 2.39 -5.62 -0.87
C GLU A 44 3.56 -5.24 -1.75
N LEU A 45 4.69 -4.87 -1.15
CA LEU A 45 5.97 -4.75 -1.84
C LEU A 45 6.86 -5.86 -1.32
N GLU A 46 7.46 -6.64 -2.21
CA GLU A 46 8.45 -7.65 -1.82
C GLU A 46 9.66 -6.97 -1.18
N GLY A 47 9.89 -7.26 0.09
CA GLY A 47 10.95 -6.63 0.87
C GLY A 47 10.85 -6.97 2.35
N THR A 48 11.64 -6.27 3.14
CA THR A 48 11.67 -6.35 4.61
C THR A 48 11.85 -4.96 5.19
N ASP A 49 11.60 -4.79 6.48
CA ASP A 49 11.79 -3.50 7.17
C ASP A 49 13.26 -3.05 7.21
N ASP A 50 14.20 -3.97 6.96
CA ASP A 50 15.65 -3.79 7.08
C ASP A 50 16.39 -3.64 5.73
N LEU A 51 15.66 -3.74 4.61
CA LEU A 51 16.22 -3.59 3.27
C LEU A 51 15.48 -2.49 2.48
N PRO A 52 16.20 -1.55 1.85
CA PRO A 52 15.56 -0.59 0.96
C PRO A 52 14.81 -1.29 -0.20
N TYR A 53 13.65 -0.72 -0.54
CA TYR A 53 12.89 -1.11 -1.73
C TYR A 53 13.56 -0.58 -2.99
N GLU A 54 13.40 -1.29 -4.09
CA GLU A 54 13.98 -0.90 -5.38
C GLU A 54 13.23 0.26 -6.01
N ASN A 55 13.92 1.12 -6.78
CA ASN A 55 13.28 2.24 -7.47
C ASN A 55 12.11 1.80 -8.37
N VAL A 56 12.27 0.66 -9.06
CA VAL A 56 11.21 0.09 -9.92
C VAL A 56 9.94 -0.25 -9.14
N GLN A 57 10.06 -0.62 -7.85
CA GLN A 57 8.91 -0.88 -7.00
C GLN A 57 8.13 0.40 -6.71
N TYR A 58 8.82 1.51 -6.43
CA TYR A 58 8.18 2.81 -6.23
C TYR A 58 7.51 3.33 -7.52
N GLU A 59 8.16 3.17 -8.67
CA GLU A 59 7.60 3.57 -9.97
C GLU A 59 6.31 2.80 -10.27
N GLN A 60 6.34 1.47 -10.07
CA GLN A 60 5.17 0.61 -10.25
C GLN A 60 4.05 0.94 -9.24
N LEU A 61 4.42 1.16 -7.97
CA LEU A 61 3.48 1.56 -6.92
C LEU A 61 2.82 2.89 -7.26
N ALA A 62 3.60 3.90 -7.65
CA ALA A 62 3.08 5.21 -8.05
C ALA A 62 2.17 5.12 -9.26
N HIS A 63 2.48 4.27 -10.24
CA HIS A 63 1.60 4.00 -11.38
C HIS A 63 0.25 3.42 -10.92
N VAL A 64 0.29 2.36 -10.11
CA VAL A 64 -0.92 1.72 -9.55
C VAL A 64 -1.75 2.71 -8.74
N LEU A 65 -1.14 3.47 -7.85
CA LEU A 65 -1.83 4.43 -7.00
C LEU A 65 -2.54 5.51 -7.82
N ARG A 66 -1.91 6.06 -8.86
CA ARG A 66 -2.56 7.01 -9.77
C ARG A 66 -3.81 6.40 -10.41
N MET A 67 -3.72 5.16 -10.90
CA MET A 67 -4.86 4.47 -11.51
C MET A 67 -5.98 4.19 -10.51
N LEU A 68 -5.64 3.79 -9.28
CA LEU A 68 -6.62 3.59 -8.21
C LEU A 68 -7.28 4.91 -7.80
N MET A 69 -6.53 6.00 -7.69
CA MET A 69 -7.09 7.32 -7.37
C MET A 69 -8.03 7.82 -8.48
N LEU A 70 -7.72 7.53 -9.75
CA LEU A 70 -8.59 7.86 -10.87
C LEU A 70 -9.89 7.04 -10.86
N ALA A 71 -9.79 5.73 -10.61
CA ALA A 71 -10.94 4.83 -10.58
C ALA A 71 -11.80 4.99 -9.30
N TYR A 72 -11.17 5.36 -8.18
CA TYR A 72 -11.79 5.50 -6.87
C TYR A 72 -11.44 6.87 -6.26
N PRO A 73 -12.13 7.97 -6.64
CA PRO A 73 -11.77 9.34 -6.23
C PRO A 73 -11.77 9.60 -4.72
N ALA A 74 -12.40 8.72 -3.93
CA ALA A 74 -12.36 8.78 -2.47
C ALA A 74 -11.00 8.37 -1.86
N ILE A 75 -10.17 7.67 -2.64
CA ILE A 75 -8.77 7.40 -2.34
C ILE A 75 -8.00 8.66 -2.71
N THR A 76 -7.70 9.48 -1.72
CA THR A 76 -6.86 10.67 -1.86
C THR A 76 -5.44 10.38 -1.37
N ARG A 77 -4.47 11.24 -1.71
CA ARG A 77 -3.08 11.07 -1.26
C ARG A 77 -2.95 10.90 0.26
N GLY A 78 -3.70 11.67 1.04
CA GLY A 78 -3.72 11.57 2.51
C GLY A 78 -4.37 10.31 3.06
N ARG A 79 -4.82 9.37 2.23
CA ARG A 79 -5.36 8.07 2.62
C ARG A 79 -4.47 6.90 2.21
N ILE A 80 -3.30 7.20 1.64
CA ILE A 80 -2.24 6.22 1.40
C ILE A 80 -1.43 6.17 2.70
N VAL A 81 -1.46 5.02 3.37
CA VAL A 81 -0.86 4.82 4.69
C VAL A 81 -0.18 3.46 4.77
N GLY A 82 0.78 3.33 5.67
CA GLY A 82 1.40 2.07 6.02
C GLY A 82 0.49 1.18 6.86
N HIS A 83 0.86 -0.09 6.99
CA HIS A 83 0.15 -0.99 7.89
C HIS A 83 0.38 -0.62 9.36
N SER A 84 1.58 -0.13 9.66
CA SER A 84 1.96 0.43 10.97
C SER A 84 1.06 1.59 11.40
N ASP A 85 0.58 2.42 10.47
CA ASP A 85 -0.31 3.55 10.78
C ASP A 85 -1.71 3.11 11.22
N ILE A 86 -2.22 2.01 10.64
CA ILE A 86 -3.57 1.49 10.94
C ILE A 86 -3.58 0.43 12.05
N ALA A 87 -2.41 -0.10 12.42
CA ALA A 87 -2.24 -1.13 13.44
C ALA A 87 -0.98 -0.88 14.31
N PRO A 88 -0.88 0.30 14.95
CA PRO A 88 0.30 0.67 15.75
C PRO A 88 0.52 -0.31 16.90
N GLY A 89 1.78 -0.66 17.15
CA GLY A 89 2.19 -1.64 18.16
C GLY A 89 1.99 -3.11 17.76
N ARG A 90 1.28 -3.39 16.65
CA ARG A 90 1.12 -4.75 16.10
C ARG A 90 1.93 -4.96 14.82
N LYS A 91 2.04 -3.95 13.98
CA LYS A 91 2.70 -4.02 12.67
C LYS A 91 3.69 -2.88 12.48
N THR A 92 4.74 -3.17 11.72
CA THR A 92 5.89 -2.29 11.48
C THR A 92 6.04 -1.94 10.00
N ASP A 93 5.53 -2.79 9.11
CA ASP A 93 5.52 -2.61 7.66
C ASP A 93 4.74 -1.34 7.24
N PRO A 94 5.20 -0.61 6.20
CA PRO A 94 6.29 -0.97 5.28
C PRO A 94 7.72 -0.70 5.81
N GLY A 95 7.84 -0.33 7.09
CA GLY A 95 9.13 -0.15 7.76
C GLY A 95 9.73 1.25 7.56
N PRO A 96 10.80 1.56 8.31
CA PRO A 96 11.45 2.87 8.25
C PRO A 96 12.20 3.14 6.94
N LEU A 97 12.51 2.08 6.18
CA LEU A 97 13.21 2.18 4.89
C LEU A 97 12.26 2.37 3.70
N PHE A 98 10.95 2.42 3.94
CA PHE A 98 10.02 2.89 2.93
C PHE A 98 10.08 4.42 2.82
N ASP A 99 10.57 4.90 1.69
CA ASP A 99 10.76 6.32 1.40
C ASP A 99 9.46 6.96 0.91
N TRP A 100 8.67 7.42 1.88
CA TRP A 100 7.44 8.17 1.64
C TRP A 100 7.67 9.44 0.82
N SER A 101 8.80 10.13 1.02
CA SER A 101 9.10 11.38 0.30
C SER A 101 9.37 11.12 -1.18
N TYR A 102 10.07 10.03 -1.48
CA TYR A 102 10.29 9.61 -2.86
C TYR A 102 8.98 9.19 -3.55
N LEU A 103 8.13 8.40 -2.88
CA LEU A 103 6.80 8.08 -3.41
C LEU A 103 5.98 9.35 -3.67
N ASP A 104 5.97 10.29 -2.74
CA ASP A 104 5.25 11.56 -2.87
C ASP A 104 5.76 12.39 -4.05
N CYS A 105 7.07 12.43 -4.28
CA CYS A 105 7.68 13.06 -5.44
C CYS A 105 7.19 12.41 -6.74
N LEU A 106 7.14 11.08 -6.78
CA LEU A 106 6.61 10.37 -7.94
C LEU A 106 5.14 10.67 -8.18
N LEU A 107 4.30 10.78 -7.15
CA LEU A 107 2.87 11.09 -7.29
C LEU A 107 2.57 12.55 -7.71
N MET A 108 3.54 13.46 -7.61
CA MET A 108 3.42 14.85 -8.06
C MET A 108 3.75 15.06 -9.55
N LYS A 109 4.37 14.07 -10.18
CA LYS A 109 4.60 14.06 -11.63
C LYS A 109 3.36 13.57 -12.37
#